data_AF-A0A3P3EDT2-F1
#
_entry.id   AF-A0A3P3EDT2-F1
#
_cell.length_a   1.000
_cell.length_b   1.000
_cell.length_c   1.000
_cell.angle_alpha   90.00
_cell.angle_beta   90.00
_cell.angle_gamma   90.00
#
_symmetry.space_group_name_H-M   'P 1'
#
loop_
_entity.id
_entity.type
_entity.pdbx_description
1 polymer ?
#
loop_
_entity_poly.entity_id
_entity_poly.type
_entity_poly.pdbx_seq_one_letter_code
_entity_poly.pdbx_strand_id
1 'polypeptide(L)'
;MPSAAPPLAPAADRRLAAFGRRIHARRKALKVSATTAAEAAGVSRMTLHRIERGEPSVTMGAYMNALAALGLDVDVVPSTQSAPPVPIAGGVRISDYPQLRRLAWQLAPDTELTPAEAWATYERNWRHVDASALDAREQQLLDELARALGRKPLHV
;
A
#
# COMPACT_ATOMS: atom_id res chain seq x y z
N MET A 1 -26.30 0.44 -20.94
CA MET A 1 -24.90 -0.03 -20.99
C MET A 1 -24.34 0.07 -19.57
N PRO A 2 -23.69 -0.96 -19.00
CA PRO A 2 -22.97 -0.77 -17.74
C PRO A 2 -21.89 0.30 -17.97
N SER A 3 -21.76 1.24 -17.03
CA SER A 3 -20.77 2.32 -17.14
C SER A 3 -19.36 1.71 -17.11
N ALA A 4 -18.44 2.28 -17.89
CA ALA A 4 -17.05 1.84 -17.87
C ALA A 4 -16.48 2.03 -16.45
N ALA A 5 -15.84 1.00 -15.91
CA ALA A 5 -15.16 1.12 -14.63
C ALA A 5 -13.98 2.10 -14.75
N PRO A 6 -13.70 2.91 -13.72
CA PRO A 6 -12.50 3.73 -13.71
C PRO A 6 -11.24 2.83 -13.80
N PRO A 7 -10.16 3.32 -14.42
CA PRO A 7 -8.93 2.56 -14.51
C PRO A 7 -8.38 2.26 -13.12
N LEU A 8 -8.07 0.98 -12.86
CA LEU A 8 -7.49 0.55 -11.59
C LEU A 8 -5.97 0.69 -11.61
N ALA A 9 -5.39 1.04 -10.47
CA ALA A 9 -3.95 0.90 -10.27
C ALA A 9 -3.53 -0.58 -10.45
N PRO A 10 -2.35 -0.89 -11.00
CA PRO A 10 -1.93 -2.27 -11.27
C PRO A 10 -2.00 -3.21 -10.06
N ALA A 11 -1.70 -2.69 -8.86
CA ALA A 11 -1.83 -3.47 -7.62
C ALA A 11 -3.29 -3.79 -7.27
N ALA A 12 -4.21 -2.85 -7.48
CA ALA A 12 -5.64 -3.05 -7.26
C ALA A 12 -6.21 -4.08 -8.25
N ASP A 13 -5.83 -4.01 -9.52
CA ASP A 13 -6.23 -4.97 -10.55
C ASP A 13 -5.78 -6.40 -10.22
N ARG A 14 -4.52 -6.58 -9.82
CA ARG A 14 -4.01 -7.90 -9.35
C ARG A 14 -4.76 -8.42 -8.14
N ARG A 15 -5.10 -7.55 -7.18
CA ARG A 15 -5.88 -7.92 -5.97
C ARG A 15 -7.30 -8.35 -6.35
N LEU A 16 -7.94 -7.66 -7.29
CA LEU A 16 -9.27 -8.00 -7.77
C LEU A 16 -9.27 -9.32 -8.56
N ALA A 17 -8.30 -9.54 -9.43
CA ALA A 17 -8.13 -10.83 -10.12
C ALA A 17 -7.89 -11.97 -9.11
N ALA A 18 -7.11 -11.74 -8.06
CA ALA A 18 -6.91 -12.71 -6.99
C ALA A 18 -8.18 -12.95 -6.16
N PHE A 19 -9.01 -11.93 -5.97
CA PHE A 19 -10.31 -12.05 -5.34
C PHE A 19 -11.25 -12.95 -6.16
N GLY A 20 -11.42 -12.69 -7.46
CA GLY A 20 -12.21 -13.53 -8.35
C GLY A 20 -11.76 -15.00 -8.36
N ARG A 21 -10.45 -15.26 -8.40
CA ARG A 21 -9.89 -16.62 -8.32
C ARG A 21 -10.27 -17.35 -7.02
N ARG A 22 -10.29 -16.65 -5.88
CA ARG A 22 -10.70 -17.23 -4.59
C ARG A 22 -12.19 -17.61 -4.59
N ILE A 23 -13.04 -16.77 -5.18
CA ILE A 23 -14.46 -17.06 -5.37
C ILE A 23 -14.65 -18.31 -6.26
N HIS A 24 -13.95 -18.37 -7.40
CA HIS A 24 -13.97 -19.53 -8.30
C HIS A 24 -13.53 -20.82 -7.59
N ALA A 25 -12.42 -20.75 -6.86
CA ALA A 25 -11.88 -21.88 -6.12
C ALA A 25 -12.87 -22.39 -5.07
N ARG A 26 -13.53 -21.50 -4.33
CA ARG A 26 -14.58 -21.87 -3.37
C ARG A 26 -15.74 -22.60 -4.06
N ARG A 27 -16.25 -22.07 -5.17
CA ARG A 27 -17.33 -22.75 -5.91
C ARG A 27 -16.92 -24.14 -6.38
N LYS A 28 -15.70 -24.29 -6.89
CA LYS A 28 -15.14 -25.58 -7.31
C LYS A 28 -15.00 -26.55 -6.15
N ALA A 29 -14.56 -26.09 -4.98
CA ALA A 29 -14.47 -26.90 -3.77
C ALA A 29 -15.85 -27.40 -3.31
N LEU A 30 -16.91 -26.60 -3.48
CA LEU A 30 -18.29 -26.99 -3.22
C LEU A 30 -18.90 -27.87 -4.32
N LYS A 31 -18.16 -28.12 -5.42
CA LYS A 31 -18.63 -28.88 -6.61
C LYS A 31 -19.91 -28.31 -7.24
N VAL A 32 -20.16 -27.01 -7.10
CA VAL A 32 -21.35 -26.34 -7.66
C VAL A 32 -21.07 -25.84 -9.08
N SER A 33 -22.03 -26.04 -9.98
CA SER A 33 -21.95 -25.55 -11.35
C SER A 33 -21.97 -24.02 -11.41
N ALA A 34 -21.41 -23.42 -12.47
CA ALA A 34 -21.47 -21.96 -12.63
C ALA A 34 -22.92 -21.48 -12.79
N THR A 35 -23.78 -22.26 -13.44
CA THR A 35 -25.20 -21.92 -13.63
C THR A 35 -25.93 -21.89 -12.28
N THR A 36 -25.79 -22.95 -11.49
CA THR A 36 -26.43 -23.07 -10.18
C THR A 36 -25.97 -21.99 -9.20
N ALA A 37 -24.67 -21.67 -9.19
CA ALA A 37 -24.16 -20.59 -8.34
C ALA A 37 -24.65 -19.21 -8.79
N ALA A 38 -24.78 -19.00 -10.11
CA ALA A 38 -25.31 -17.74 -10.64
C ALA A 38 -26.78 -17.55 -10.29
N GLU A 39 -27.59 -18.60 -10.41
CA GLU A 39 -29.00 -18.64 -10.01
C GLU A 39 -29.16 -18.34 -8.51
N ALA A 40 -28.39 -19.02 -7.65
CA ALA A 40 -28.40 -18.78 -6.20
C ALA A 40 -27.97 -17.35 -5.83
N ALA A 41 -27.06 -16.75 -6.60
CA ALA A 41 -26.63 -15.37 -6.44
C ALA A 41 -27.57 -14.33 -7.10
N GLY A 42 -28.63 -14.75 -7.79
CA GLY A 42 -29.54 -13.86 -8.49
C GLY A 42 -28.90 -13.07 -9.64
N VAL A 43 -27.86 -13.62 -10.28
CA VAL A 43 -27.14 -12.99 -11.39
C VAL A 43 -27.08 -13.90 -12.62
N SER A 44 -26.76 -13.33 -13.78
CA SER A 44 -26.54 -14.15 -14.98
C SER A 44 -25.26 -15.00 -14.86
N ARG A 45 -25.22 -16.15 -15.54
CA ARG A 45 -24.00 -16.97 -15.67
C ARG A 45 -22.81 -16.16 -16.21
N MET A 46 -23.07 -15.22 -17.13
CA MET A 46 -22.04 -14.33 -17.66
C MET A 46 -21.50 -13.38 -16.57
N THR A 47 -22.37 -12.81 -15.74
CA THR A 47 -21.97 -11.98 -14.61
C THR A 47 -21.10 -12.78 -13.63
N LEU A 48 -21.50 -14.01 -13.28
CA LEU A 48 -20.67 -14.87 -12.42
C LEU A 48 -19.30 -15.16 -13.05
N HIS A 49 -19.24 -15.41 -14.36
CA HIS A 49 -17.98 -15.61 -15.05
C HIS A 49 -17.05 -14.38 -14.95
N ARG A 50 -17.59 -13.18 -15.10
CA ARG A 50 -16.86 -11.92 -14.96
C ARG A 50 -16.39 -11.68 -13.51
N ILE A 51 -17.22 -12.01 -12.53
CA ILE A 51 -16.87 -12.01 -11.09
C ILE A 51 -15.66 -12.92 -10.82
N GLU A 52 -15.71 -14.16 -11.32
CA GLU A 52 -14.64 -15.14 -11.10
C GLU A 52 -13.32 -14.76 -11.78
N ARG A 53 -13.36 -13.88 -12.78
CA ARG A 53 -12.18 -13.27 -13.41
C ARG A 53 -11.70 -12.01 -12.70
N GLY A 54 -12.47 -11.47 -11.75
CA GLY A 54 -12.17 -10.22 -11.08
C GLY A 54 -12.37 -9.01 -11.99
N GLU A 55 -13.42 -8.99 -12.79
CA GLU A 55 -13.66 -7.85 -13.69
C GLU A 55 -14.14 -6.60 -12.90
N PRO A 56 -13.51 -5.42 -13.09
CA PRO A 56 -13.82 -4.19 -12.33
C PRO A 56 -15.20 -3.59 -12.58
N SER A 57 -15.79 -3.84 -13.75
CA SER A 57 -17.06 -3.25 -14.18
C SER A 57 -18.28 -4.02 -13.68
N VAL A 58 -18.09 -5.08 -12.89
CA VAL A 58 -19.18 -5.74 -12.18
C VAL A 58 -19.46 -4.99 -10.88
N THR A 59 -20.73 -4.77 -10.57
CA THR A 59 -21.14 -4.02 -9.37
C THR A 59 -20.73 -4.74 -8.10
N MET A 60 -20.40 -3.98 -7.04
CA MET A 60 -20.08 -4.56 -5.73
C MET A 60 -21.24 -5.42 -5.20
N GLY A 61 -22.50 -5.01 -5.41
CA GLY A 61 -23.67 -5.81 -5.03
C GLY A 61 -23.70 -7.20 -5.67
N ALA A 62 -23.31 -7.32 -6.94
CA ALA A 62 -23.23 -8.64 -7.60
C ALA A 62 -22.10 -9.50 -7.03
N TYR A 63 -20.95 -8.91 -6.68
CA TYR A 63 -19.90 -9.60 -5.94
C TYR A 63 -20.41 -10.10 -4.58
N MET A 64 -21.09 -9.25 -3.81
CA MET A 64 -21.63 -9.60 -2.49
C MET A 64 -22.64 -10.75 -2.56
N ASN A 65 -23.54 -10.75 -3.54
CA ASN A 65 -24.47 -11.85 -3.75
C ASN A 65 -23.77 -13.17 -4.07
N ALA A 66 -22.73 -13.13 -4.91
CA ALA A 66 -21.95 -14.33 -5.25
C ALA A 66 -21.18 -14.88 -4.04
N LEU A 67 -20.64 -14.01 -3.18
CA LEU A 67 -20.00 -14.40 -1.92
C LEU A 67 -21.00 -15.06 -0.98
N ALA A 68 -22.15 -14.43 -0.76
CA ALA A 68 -23.22 -14.94 0.09
C ALA A 68 -23.71 -16.32 -0.40
N ALA A 69 -23.94 -16.48 -1.70
CA ALA A 69 -24.34 -17.76 -2.30
C ALA A 69 -23.30 -18.89 -2.14
N LEU A 70 -22.02 -18.55 -1.94
CA LEU A 70 -20.92 -19.50 -1.76
C LEU A 70 -20.46 -19.63 -0.29
N GLY A 71 -21.17 -18.96 0.64
CA GLY A 71 -20.83 -18.92 2.06
C GLY A 71 -19.45 -18.33 2.31
N LEU A 72 -19.14 -17.20 1.66
CA LEU A 72 -17.93 -16.43 1.85
C LEU A 72 -18.26 -15.07 2.47
N ASP A 73 -17.42 -14.62 3.39
CA ASP A 73 -17.43 -13.27 3.93
C ASP A 73 -16.30 -12.42 3.32
N VAL A 74 -16.45 -11.10 3.38
CA VAL A 74 -15.43 -10.12 3.01
C VAL A 74 -15.23 -9.13 4.14
N ASP A 75 -13.97 -8.79 4.41
CA ASP A 75 -13.58 -7.85 5.45
C ASP A 75 -12.49 -6.90 4.93
N VAL A 76 -12.36 -5.73 5.57
CA VAL A 76 -11.37 -4.70 5.25
C VAL A 76 -10.35 -4.67 6.36
N VAL A 77 -9.16 -5.19 6.07
CA VAL A 77 -8.03 -5.22 7.00
C VAL A 77 -6.94 -4.23 6.58
N PRO A 78 -6.09 -3.73 7.50
CA PRO A 78 -4.94 -2.92 7.15
C PRO A 78 -4.06 -3.63 6.11
N SER A 79 -3.59 -2.89 5.10
CA SER A 79 -2.72 -3.47 4.07
C SER A 79 -1.38 -3.86 4.68
N THR A 80 -1.07 -5.16 4.66
CA THR A 80 0.25 -5.70 5.07
C THR A 80 1.32 -5.52 4.00
N GLN A 81 0.93 -5.06 2.82
CA GLN A 81 1.83 -4.76 1.73
C GLN A 81 2.50 -3.42 2.03
N SER A 82 3.76 -3.46 2.51
CA SER A 82 4.62 -2.28 2.50
C SER A 82 4.67 -1.81 1.05
N ALA A 83 4.08 -0.65 0.76
CA ALA A 83 4.41 0.02 -0.48
C ALA A 83 5.95 0.11 -0.54
N PRO A 84 6.60 -0.12 -1.70
CA PRO A 84 7.95 0.41 -1.83
C PRO A 84 7.87 1.90 -1.46
N PRO A 85 8.84 2.45 -0.71
CA PRO A 85 8.83 3.88 -0.42
C PRO A 85 8.60 4.61 -1.73
N VAL A 86 7.46 5.30 -1.82
CA VAL A 86 7.30 6.32 -2.84
C VAL A 86 8.46 7.26 -2.58
N PRO A 87 9.41 7.43 -3.53
CA PRO A 87 10.41 8.46 -3.37
C PRO A 87 9.61 9.75 -3.25
N ILE A 88 9.63 10.33 -2.07
CA ILE A 88 8.99 11.60 -1.81
C ILE A 88 9.66 12.56 -2.80
N ALA A 89 8.92 13.06 -3.78
CA ALA A 89 9.33 14.22 -4.55
C ALA A 89 9.22 15.41 -3.58
N GLY A 90 10.23 15.55 -2.74
CA GLY A 90 10.31 16.51 -1.66
C GLY A 90 11.57 16.17 -0.89
N GLY A 91 12.67 16.82 -1.26
CA GLY A 91 13.90 16.62 -0.52
C GLY A 91 13.76 17.20 0.89
N VAL A 92 14.47 16.60 1.82
CA VAL A 92 14.63 17.06 3.19
C VAL A 92 15.50 18.31 3.14
N ARG A 93 14.89 19.50 3.27
CA ARG A 93 15.64 20.75 3.34
C ARG A 93 16.49 20.76 4.60
N ILE A 94 17.80 20.91 4.44
CA ILE A 94 18.75 20.78 5.54
C ILE A 94 18.55 21.87 6.60
N SER A 95 18.16 23.09 6.22
CA SER A 95 17.92 24.22 7.14
C SER A 95 16.82 23.97 8.18
N ASP A 96 15.88 23.09 7.88
CA ASP A 96 14.70 22.85 8.72
C ASP A 96 15.00 21.98 9.95
N TYR A 97 16.20 21.38 9.98
CA TYR A 97 16.61 20.36 10.93
C TYR A 97 18.01 20.72 11.47
N PRO A 98 18.10 21.26 12.70
CA PRO A 98 19.36 21.78 13.26
C PRO A 98 20.51 20.77 13.30
N GLN A 99 20.25 19.53 13.69
CA GLN A 99 21.24 18.45 13.69
C GLN A 99 21.60 18.06 12.26
N LEU A 100 20.63 17.89 11.34
CA LEU A 100 20.95 17.60 9.95
C LEU A 100 21.84 18.70 9.33
N ARG A 101 21.56 19.97 9.64
CA ARG A 101 22.36 21.12 9.21
C ARG A 101 23.77 21.07 9.74
N ARG A 102 23.95 20.71 11.01
CA ARG A 102 25.26 20.57 11.66
C ARG A 102 26.07 19.42 11.04
N LEU A 103 25.44 18.30 10.74
CA LEU A 103 26.08 17.15 10.12
C LEU A 103 26.45 17.43 8.66
N ALA A 104 25.54 18.07 7.91
CA ALA A 104 25.71 18.46 6.53
C ALA A 104 26.34 19.86 6.38
N TRP A 105 27.35 20.17 7.20
CA TRP A 105 27.97 21.51 7.23
C TRP A 105 28.61 21.92 5.89
N GLN A 106 28.98 20.95 5.05
CA GLN A 106 29.56 21.18 3.72
C GLN A 106 28.54 21.66 2.67
N LEU A 107 27.25 21.48 2.93
CA LEU A 107 26.18 21.82 2.01
C LEU A 107 25.60 23.21 2.33
N ALA A 108 25.01 23.85 1.31
CA ALA A 108 24.30 25.11 1.51
C ALA A 108 23.03 24.89 2.35
N PRO A 109 22.58 25.86 3.15
CA PRO A 109 21.41 25.72 4.01
C PRO A 109 20.13 25.31 3.27
N ASP A 110 19.92 25.85 2.06
CA ASP A 110 18.74 25.60 1.23
C ASP A 110 18.83 24.32 0.39
N THR A 111 19.90 23.54 0.55
CA THR A 111 20.01 22.26 -0.15
C THR A 111 18.96 21.28 0.38
N GLU A 112 18.30 20.60 -0.55
CA GLU A 112 17.32 19.55 -0.27
C GLU A 112 17.97 18.19 -0.52
N LEU A 113 18.01 17.35 0.51
CA LEU A 113 18.55 15.99 0.43
C LEU A 113 17.45 14.99 0.11
N THR A 114 17.72 13.99 -0.72
CA THR A 114 16.81 12.85 -0.81
C THR A 114 16.70 12.15 0.55
N PRO A 115 15.59 11.43 0.82
CA PRO A 115 15.46 10.63 2.05
C PRO A 115 16.65 9.70 2.31
N ALA A 116 17.21 9.10 1.24
CA ALA A 116 18.38 8.24 1.33
C ALA A 116 19.65 9.01 1.72
N GLU A 117 19.88 10.20 1.16
CA GLU A 117 21.04 11.04 1.49
C GLU A 117 20.96 11.64 2.89
N ALA A 118 19.77 12.07 3.31
CA ALA A 118 19.52 12.54 4.67
C ALA A 118 19.83 11.41 5.68
N TRP A 119 19.28 10.22 5.45
CA TRP A 119 19.56 9.04 6.29
C TRP A 119 21.06 8.69 6.31
N ALA A 120 21.71 8.63 5.15
CA ALA A 120 23.13 8.31 5.05
C ALA A 120 24.02 9.36 5.73
N THR A 121 23.54 10.61 5.86
CA THR A 121 24.24 11.68 6.58
C THR A 121 24.14 11.46 8.09
N TYR A 122 22.96 11.09 8.60
CA TYR A 122 22.76 10.72 10.00
C TYR A 122 23.55 9.46 10.39
N GLU A 123 23.47 8.40 9.57
CA GLU A 123 24.13 7.12 9.85
C GLU A 123 25.67 7.26 9.93
N ARG A 124 26.28 7.97 8.97
CA ARG A 124 27.73 8.17 8.93
C ARG A 124 28.26 9.03 10.08
N ASN A 125 27.45 9.96 10.57
CA ASN A 125 27.86 10.92 11.59
C ASN A 125 27.16 10.70 12.93
N TRP A 126 26.55 9.53 13.15
CA TRP A 126 25.73 9.25 14.33
C TRP A 126 26.45 9.52 15.65
N ARG A 127 27.74 9.20 15.73
CA ARG A 127 28.61 9.47 16.89
C ARG A 127 28.79 10.97 17.23
N HIS A 128 28.40 11.86 16.33
CA HIS A 128 28.46 13.32 16.48
C HIS A 128 27.08 13.95 16.61
N VAL A 129 26.01 13.15 16.56
CA VAL A 129 24.64 13.59 16.81
C VAL A 129 24.48 13.78 18.31
N ASP A 130 24.06 14.97 18.71
CA ASP A 130 23.72 15.24 20.09
C ASP A 130 22.28 14.82 20.36
N ALA A 131 22.12 13.68 21.05
CA ALA A 131 20.83 13.11 21.39
C ALA A 131 19.94 14.05 22.22
N SER A 132 20.55 14.95 22.99
CA SER A 132 19.83 15.92 23.83
C SER A 132 19.30 17.12 23.04
N ALA A 133 19.81 17.31 21.83
CA ALA A 133 19.46 18.42 20.94
C ALA A 133 18.69 17.97 19.70
N LEU A 134 18.24 16.70 19.65
CA LEU A 134 17.25 16.21 18.68
C LEU A 134 15.88 16.74 19.09
N ASP A 135 15.34 17.67 18.30
CA ASP A 135 13.99 18.17 18.54
C ASP A 135 12.92 17.14 18.12
N ALA A 136 11.67 17.39 18.50
CA ALA A 136 10.57 16.47 18.18
C ALA A 136 10.36 16.29 16.66
N ARG A 137 10.72 17.30 15.85
CA ARG A 137 10.56 17.30 14.40
C ARG A 137 11.63 16.43 13.74
N GLU A 138 12.87 16.50 14.22
CA GLU A 138 13.99 15.66 13.80
C GLU A 138 13.79 14.20 14.21
N GLN A 139 13.28 13.95 15.41
CA GLN A 139 12.95 12.60 15.84
C GLN A 139 11.89 11.97 14.93
N GLN A 140 10.84 12.74 14.59
CA GLN A 140 9.82 12.32 13.65
C GLN A 140 10.40 12.06 12.24
N LEU A 141 11.28 12.93 11.76
CA LEU A 141 11.98 12.74 10.48
C LEU A 141 12.78 11.43 10.47
N LEU A 142 13.55 11.14 11.51
CA LEU A 142 14.34 9.90 11.59
C LEU A 142 13.44 8.65 11.56
N ASP A 143 12.32 8.67 12.27
CA ASP A 143 11.36 7.56 12.28
C ASP A 143 10.66 7.38 10.91
N GLU A 144 10.37 8.48 10.22
CA GLU A 144 9.81 8.46 8.86
C GLU A 144 10.83 7.96 7.84
N LEU A 145 12.09 8.42 7.90
CA LEU A 145 13.18 7.97 7.05
C LEU A 145 13.47 6.48 7.26
N ALA A 146 13.50 6.00 8.50
CA ALA A 146 13.70 4.59 8.82
C ALA A 146 12.58 3.72 8.23
N ARG A 147 11.31 4.13 8.40
CA ARG A 147 10.15 3.43 7.83
C ARG A 147 10.19 3.43 6.31
N ALA A 148 10.45 4.58 5.69
CA ALA A 148 10.50 4.70 4.24
C ALA A 148 11.59 3.79 3.67
N LEU A 149 12.80 3.82 4.23
CA LEU A 149 13.93 3.06 3.70
C LEU A 149 13.97 1.59 4.16
N GLY A 150 13.01 1.14 4.98
CA GLY A 150 13.00 -0.21 5.55
C GLY A 150 14.20 -0.50 6.46
N ARG A 151 14.72 0.53 7.13
CA ARG A 151 15.87 0.46 8.04
C ARG A 151 15.42 0.39 9.49
N LYS A 152 16.30 -0.06 10.39
CA LYS A 152 16.05 0.05 11.82
C LYS A 152 16.18 1.53 12.22
N PRO A 153 15.27 2.05 13.06
CA PRO A 153 15.39 3.42 13.58
C PRO A 153 16.71 3.58 14.34
N LEU A 154 17.36 4.73 14.14
CA LEU A 154 18.55 5.12 14.88
C LEU A 154 18.07 5.61 16.25
N HIS A 155 18.20 4.76 17.27
CA HIS A 155 17.94 5.11 18.65
C HIS A 155 19.27 5.26 19.40
N VAL A 156 19.25 6.09 20.44
CA VAL A 156 20.28 6.16 21.48
C VAL A 156 19.89 5.23 22.62
#